data_AF-A0A1Y1ZDV8-F1
#
_entry.id   AF-A0A1Y1ZDV8-F1
#
_cell.length_a   1.000
_cell.length_b   1.000
_cell.length_c   1.000
_cell.angle_alpha   90.00
_cell.angle_beta   90.00
_cell.angle_gamma   90.00
#
_symmetry.space_group_name_H-M   'P 1'
#
loop_
_entity.id
_entity.type
_entity.pdbx_description
1 polymer ?
#
loop_
_entity_poly.entity_id
_entity_poly.type
_entity_poly.pdbx_seq_one_letter_code
_entity_poly.pdbx_strand_id
1 'polypeptide(L)'
;MFIDYAEWMAEISALHINNINTLKFVISQFVALCPGPDPTFSLCRRVLQTLRELDISLRLPILSYTSTFDQNPELKKFLSSASQSSADILDATSTKIPPAVQHLGKLRRLRIWLDHIEAYCGWTVINERAALAPLEPLGDIPNLCVSVNLPKLHPRRDSAEMHFTENSPPSKLAIIRRYRQRYHCVTLRDGRHMVERRADFPQLSWLTAYNECSESDLAELGLLKSDIGTVEEIEEMERTAWQRGVNLSQVYRDLNPFCESCLP
;
A
#
# COMPACT_ATOMS: atom_id res chain seq x y z
N MET A 1 -33.35 19.43 -8.61
CA MET A 1 -32.63 20.25 -7.62
C MET A 1 -31.69 19.40 -6.76
N PHE A 2 -32.16 18.48 -5.89
CA PHE A 2 -31.26 17.67 -5.06
C PHE A 2 -30.28 16.79 -5.85
N ILE A 3 -30.76 16.18 -6.95
CA ILE A 3 -29.94 15.35 -7.84
C ILE A 3 -28.83 16.17 -8.51
N ASP A 4 -29.14 17.38 -8.96
CA ASP A 4 -28.17 18.26 -9.63
C ASP A 4 -27.03 18.66 -8.67
N TYR A 5 -27.36 18.92 -7.41
CA TYR A 5 -26.35 19.16 -6.36
C TYR A 5 -25.50 17.92 -6.09
N ALA A 6 -26.09 16.72 -6.04
CA ALA A 6 -25.34 15.49 -5.83
C ALA A 6 -24.39 15.17 -7.00
N GLU A 7 -24.83 15.38 -8.24
CA GLU A 7 -24.01 15.26 -9.44
C GLU A 7 -22.87 16.29 -9.45
N TRP A 8 -23.15 17.54 -9.08
CA TRP A 8 -22.13 18.57 -8.94
C TRP A 8 -21.10 18.24 -7.87
N MET A 9 -21.53 17.76 -6.69
CA MET A 9 -20.63 17.32 -5.64
C MET A 9 -19.75 16.15 -6.09
N ALA A 10 -20.32 15.18 -6.80
CA ALA A 10 -19.59 14.04 -7.35
C ALA A 10 -18.55 14.45 -8.41
N GLU A 11 -18.81 15.52 -9.15
CA GLU A 11 -17.89 16.05 -10.16
C GLU A 11 -16.63 16.67 -9.53
N ILE A 12 -16.78 17.31 -8.36
CA ILE A 12 -15.69 18.04 -7.69
C ILE A 12 -15.00 17.24 -6.58
N SER A 13 -15.61 16.15 -6.11
CA SER A 13 -15.12 15.35 -4.97
C SER A 13 -14.48 14.05 -5.43
N ALA A 14 -13.53 13.56 -4.64
CA ALA A 14 -13.02 12.20 -4.79
C ALA A 14 -13.85 11.20 -4.00
N LEU A 15 -14.27 10.12 -4.65
CA LEU A 15 -14.87 9.00 -3.93
C LEU A 15 -13.76 8.14 -3.33
N HIS A 16 -13.71 8.06 -2.00
CA HIS A 16 -12.74 7.23 -1.30
C HIS A 16 -13.34 5.86 -0.93
N ILE A 17 -12.68 4.78 -1.32
CA ILE A 17 -13.06 3.40 -0.99
C ILE A 17 -11.90 2.76 -0.23
N ASN A 18 -12.11 2.50 1.06
CA ASN A 18 -11.09 1.93 1.94
C ASN A 18 -11.37 0.47 2.38
N ASN A 19 -12.44 -0.13 1.84
CA ASN A 19 -12.92 -1.45 2.22
C ASN A 19 -13.22 -2.30 0.98
N ILE A 20 -12.77 -3.55 0.99
CA ILE A 20 -12.92 -4.47 -0.15
C ILE A 20 -14.38 -4.82 -0.45
N ASN A 21 -15.24 -4.92 0.55
CA ASN A 21 -16.66 -5.20 0.35
C ASN A 21 -17.38 -4.00 -0.27
N THR A 22 -17.04 -2.79 0.17
CA THR A 22 -17.51 -1.56 -0.48
C THR A 22 -17.03 -1.49 -1.93
N LEU A 23 -15.78 -1.84 -2.21
CA LEU A 23 -15.28 -1.90 -3.59
C LEU A 23 -16.06 -2.92 -4.44
N LYS A 24 -16.27 -4.14 -3.93
CA LYS A 24 -17.06 -5.17 -4.62
C LYS A 24 -18.49 -4.72 -4.92
N PHE A 25 -19.14 -4.06 -3.95
CA PHE A 25 -20.46 -3.48 -4.13
C PHE A 25 -20.45 -2.39 -5.21
N VAL A 26 -19.51 -1.45 -5.13
CA VAL A 26 -19.40 -0.36 -6.10
C VAL A 26 -19.11 -0.87 -7.52
N ILE A 27 -18.21 -1.86 -7.66
CA ILE A 27 -17.93 -2.54 -8.93
C ILE A 27 -19.19 -3.23 -9.48
N SER A 28 -19.98 -3.91 -8.64
CA SER A 28 -21.21 -4.55 -9.11
C SER A 28 -22.23 -3.52 -9.59
N GLN A 29 -22.29 -2.35 -8.94
CA GLN A 29 -23.12 -1.24 -9.41
C GLN A 29 -22.62 -0.71 -10.76
N PHE A 30 -21.30 -0.58 -10.97
CA PHE A 30 -20.71 -0.13 -12.24
C PHE A 30 -21.04 -1.05 -13.40
N VAL A 31 -20.93 -2.37 -13.20
CA VAL A 31 -21.28 -3.37 -14.22
C VAL A 31 -22.79 -3.42 -14.45
N ALA A 32 -23.59 -3.22 -13.40
CA ALA A 32 -25.06 -3.16 -13.49
C ALA A 32 -25.59 -1.86 -14.14
N LEU A 33 -24.71 -0.92 -14.54
CA LEU A 33 -25.09 0.30 -15.29
C LEU A 33 -25.63 0.02 -16.71
N CYS A 34 -25.99 -1.22 -17.03
CA CYS A 34 -26.84 -1.58 -18.16
C CYS A 34 -28.18 -0.81 -18.13
N PRO A 35 -28.83 -0.58 -19.29
CA PRO A 35 -30.05 0.22 -19.39
C PRO A 35 -31.28 -0.59 -18.92
N GLY A 36 -31.38 -0.83 -17.61
CA GLY A 36 -32.60 -1.31 -16.95
C GLY A 36 -33.38 -0.15 -16.31
N PRO A 37 -34.73 -0.18 -16.33
CA PRO A 37 -35.59 0.92 -15.90
C PRO A 37 -35.92 0.84 -14.40
N ASP A 38 -34.94 0.64 -13.52
CA ASP A 38 -35.21 0.67 -12.07
C ASP A 38 -35.01 2.10 -11.50
N PRO A 39 -36.08 2.80 -11.09
CA PRO A 39 -36.03 4.18 -10.63
C PRO A 39 -35.39 4.35 -9.24
N THR A 40 -35.27 3.29 -8.42
CA THR A 40 -34.80 3.40 -7.03
C THR A 40 -33.28 3.55 -6.89
N PHE A 41 -32.49 3.11 -7.89
CA PHE A 41 -31.04 3.27 -7.91
C PHE A 41 -30.55 4.53 -8.65
N SER A 42 -31.45 5.45 -9.00
CA SER A 42 -31.17 6.58 -9.88
C SER A 42 -30.09 7.54 -9.34
N LEU A 43 -30.05 7.80 -8.03
CA LEU A 43 -29.07 8.73 -7.44
C LEU A 43 -27.65 8.16 -7.44
N CYS A 44 -27.44 6.97 -6.87
CA CYS A 44 -26.13 6.35 -6.82
C CYS A 44 -25.57 6.16 -8.22
N ARG A 45 -26.38 5.68 -9.17
CA ARG A 45 -26.00 5.55 -10.57
C ARG A 45 -25.54 6.88 -11.18
N ARG A 46 -26.30 7.96 -10.98
CA ARG A 46 -25.96 9.30 -11.49
C ARG A 46 -24.68 9.86 -10.86
N VAL A 47 -24.54 9.72 -9.54
CA VAL A 47 -23.33 10.11 -8.80
C VAL A 47 -22.12 9.35 -9.33
N LEU A 48 -22.22 8.03 -9.43
CA LEU A 48 -21.14 7.18 -9.93
C LEU A 48 -20.75 7.52 -11.37
N GLN A 49 -21.73 7.77 -12.25
CA GLN A 49 -21.48 8.20 -13.63
C GLN A 49 -20.89 9.62 -13.77
N THR A 50 -21.00 10.44 -12.73
CA THR A 50 -20.46 11.82 -12.69
C THR A 50 -19.10 11.95 -12.03
N LEU A 51 -18.64 10.90 -11.34
CA LEU A 51 -17.33 10.86 -10.70
C LEU A 51 -16.19 11.18 -11.68
N ARG A 52 -15.33 12.10 -11.26
CA ARG A 52 -14.06 12.40 -11.94
C ARG A 52 -12.86 11.76 -11.24
N GLU A 53 -12.97 11.50 -9.95
CA GLU A 53 -11.89 11.00 -9.11
C GLU A 53 -12.35 9.82 -8.25
N LEU A 54 -11.57 8.73 -8.29
CA LEU A 54 -11.78 7.54 -7.49
C LEU A 54 -10.47 7.15 -6.80
N ASP A 55 -10.52 7.08 -5.47
CA ASP A 55 -9.39 6.75 -4.63
C ASP A 55 -9.68 5.44 -3.89
N ILE A 56 -8.98 4.37 -4.27
CA ILE A 56 -9.08 3.05 -3.65
C ILE A 56 -7.89 2.88 -2.71
N SER A 57 -8.13 2.55 -1.45
CA SER A 57 -7.07 2.33 -0.45
C SER A 57 -7.30 1.04 0.32
N LEU A 58 -6.56 -0.01 -0.01
CA LEU A 58 -6.80 -1.34 0.53
C LEU A 58 -5.58 -1.86 1.30
N ARG A 59 -5.82 -2.28 2.54
CA ARG A 59 -4.91 -3.12 3.32
C ARG A 59 -5.51 -4.51 3.39
N LEU A 60 -4.92 -5.45 2.66
CA LEU A 60 -5.48 -6.80 2.50
C LEU A 60 -4.59 -7.82 3.22
N PRO A 61 -5.11 -9.00 3.60
CA PRO A 61 -4.23 -10.08 4.00
C PRO A 61 -3.16 -10.33 2.94
N ILE A 62 -1.95 -10.67 3.35
CA ILE A 62 -0.86 -10.96 2.41
C ILE A 62 -1.24 -12.11 1.47
N LEU A 63 -2.06 -13.03 1.96
CA LEU A 63 -2.65 -14.12 1.21
C LEU A 63 -3.50 -13.64 0.03
N SER A 64 -4.07 -12.44 0.07
CA SER A 64 -4.85 -11.93 -1.05
C SER A 64 -4.00 -11.61 -2.28
N TYR A 65 -2.67 -11.55 -2.16
CA TYR A 65 -1.76 -11.37 -3.28
C TYR A 65 -1.31 -12.73 -3.87
N THR A 66 -2.19 -13.74 -3.90
CA THR A 66 -1.83 -15.16 -4.07
C THR A 66 -1.03 -15.56 -5.30
N SER A 67 -1.15 -14.84 -6.40
CA SER A 67 -0.33 -15.06 -7.59
C SER A 67 1.18 -14.93 -7.32
N THR A 68 1.57 -14.48 -6.12
CA THR A 68 2.95 -14.33 -5.65
C THR A 68 3.48 -15.51 -4.80
N PHE A 69 2.69 -16.52 -4.42
CA PHE A 69 3.11 -17.53 -3.42
C PHE A 69 4.10 -18.58 -3.89
N ASP A 70 4.05 -18.97 -5.16
CA ASP A 70 4.87 -20.09 -5.63
C ASP A 70 6.37 -19.74 -5.68
N GLN A 71 6.71 -18.45 -5.68
CA GLN A 71 8.06 -17.96 -5.92
C GLN A 71 8.83 -17.51 -4.66
N ASN A 72 8.19 -17.38 -3.48
CA ASN A 72 8.87 -16.83 -2.29
C ASN A 72 8.89 -17.81 -1.10
N PRO A 73 10.05 -18.44 -0.79
CA PRO A 73 10.18 -19.39 0.32
C PRO A 73 10.03 -18.75 1.71
N GLU A 74 10.32 -17.45 1.89
CA GLU A 74 10.12 -16.78 3.17
C GLU A 74 8.62 -16.67 3.52
N LEU A 75 7.78 -16.39 2.52
CA LEU A 75 6.32 -16.31 2.72
C LEU A 75 5.72 -17.66 3.14
N LYS A 76 6.21 -18.77 2.57
CA LYS A 76 5.76 -20.12 2.94
C LYS A 76 5.98 -20.42 4.42
N LYS A 77 7.07 -19.91 5.01
CA LYS A 77 7.40 -20.09 6.44
C LYS A 77 6.47 -19.30 7.36
N PHE A 78 6.05 -18.09 6.95
CA PHE A 78 5.12 -17.28 7.75
C PHE A 78 3.68 -17.80 7.69
N LEU A 79 3.29 -18.42 6.58
CA LEU A 79 1.90 -18.75 6.27
C LEU A 79 1.50 -20.19 6.55
N SER A 80 2.42 -21.06 6.98
CA SER A 80 2.11 -22.41 7.45
C SER A 80 1.15 -22.47 8.65
N SER A 81 0.74 -21.32 9.20
CA SER A 81 -0.21 -21.15 10.31
C SER A 81 -1.53 -20.46 9.93
N ALA A 82 -1.68 -19.94 8.70
CA ALA A 82 -2.84 -19.15 8.28
C ALA A 82 -3.85 -19.98 7.47
N SER A 83 -5.14 -19.84 7.76
CA SER A 83 -6.23 -20.56 7.08
C SER A 83 -6.41 -20.09 5.61
N GLN A 84 -6.57 -21.07 4.72
CA GLN A 84 -6.58 -20.93 3.26
C GLN A 84 -7.76 -20.14 2.65
N SER A 85 -8.70 -19.62 3.43
CA SER A 85 -9.96 -19.06 2.90
C SER A 85 -9.90 -17.62 2.38
N SER A 86 -8.77 -16.93 2.51
CA SER A 86 -8.61 -15.50 2.13
C SER A 86 -7.82 -15.27 0.83
N ALA A 87 -7.39 -16.35 0.19
CA ALA A 87 -6.50 -16.36 -0.96
C ALA A 87 -7.09 -15.66 -2.21
N ASP A 88 -8.40 -15.70 -2.41
CA ASP A 88 -9.02 -15.36 -3.71
C ASP A 88 -9.60 -13.93 -3.78
N ILE A 89 -9.42 -13.14 -2.73
CA ILE A 89 -10.20 -11.90 -2.56
C ILE A 89 -9.76 -10.79 -3.51
N LEU A 90 -8.45 -10.55 -3.66
CA LEU A 90 -7.96 -9.50 -4.54
C LEU A 90 -7.99 -9.93 -6.00
N ASP A 91 -7.60 -11.16 -6.32
CA ASP A 91 -7.49 -11.65 -7.69
C ASP A 91 -8.84 -11.62 -8.44
N ALA A 92 -9.91 -12.07 -7.79
CA ALA A 92 -11.26 -12.00 -8.35
C ALA A 92 -11.84 -10.58 -8.40
N THR A 93 -11.32 -9.64 -7.60
CA THR A 93 -11.80 -8.25 -7.57
C THR A 93 -11.01 -7.38 -8.54
N SER A 94 -9.70 -7.55 -8.64
CA SER A 94 -8.80 -6.76 -9.48
C SER A 94 -9.10 -6.95 -10.96
N THR A 95 -9.40 -8.18 -11.39
CA THR A 95 -9.86 -8.50 -12.75
C THR A 95 -11.17 -7.81 -13.15
N LYS A 96 -12.00 -7.43 -12.17
CA LYS A 96 -13.26 -6.73 -12.41
C LYS A 96 -13.13 -5.22 -12.40
N ILE A 97 -12.03 -4.66 -11.89
CA ILE A 97 -11.82 -3.20 -11.84
C ILE A 97 -11.74 -2.59 -13.25
N PRO A 98 -10.92 -3.10 -14.19
CA PRO A 98 -10.84 -2.53 -15.54
C PRO A 98 -12.19 -2.38 -16.26
N PRO A 99 -13.03 -3.43 -16.39
CA PRO A 99 -14.33 -3.28 -17.06
C PRO A 99 -15.27 -2.34 -16.28
N ALA A 100 -15.25 -2.36 -14.95
CA ALA A 100 -16.02 -1.42 -14.14
C ALA A 100 -15.64 0.04 -14.42
N VAL A 101 -14.36 0.34 -14.48
CA VAL A 101 -13.84 1.69 -14.72
C VAL A 101 -14.18 2.18 -16.13
N GLN A 102 -14.23 1.29 -17.13
CA GLN A 102 -14.67 1.65 -18.48
C GLN A 102 -16.12 2.17 -18.52
N HIS A 103 -16.98 1.75 -17.59
CA HIS A 103 -18.35 2.27 -17.48
C HIS A 103 -18.42 3.67 -16.84
N LEU A 104 -17.32 4.17 -16.28
CA LEU A 104 -17.22 5.50 -15.68
C LEU A 104 -16.66 6.52 -16.67
N GLY A 105 -17.44 6.84 -17.71
CA GLY A 105 -16.96 7.68 -18.83
C GLY A 105 -16.48 9.09 -18.45
N LYS A 106 -16.86 9.61 -17.28
CA LYS A 106 -16.39 10.89 -16.74
C LYS A 106 -15.18 10.77 -15.82
N LEU A 107 -14.75 9.56 -15.45
CA LEU A 107 -13.58 9.36 -14.60
C LEU A 107 -12.33 9.87 -15.32
N ARG A 108 -11.50 10.61 -14.58
CA ARG A 108 -10.25 11.22 -15.06
C ARG A 108 -9.05 10.84 -14.20
N ARG A 109 -9.26 10.51 -12.92
CA ARG A 109 -8.20 10.07 -12.02
C ARG A 109 -8.63 8.83 -11.24
N LEU A 110 -7.74 7.84 -11.22
CA LEU A 110 -7.84 6.65 -10.40
C LEU A 110 -6.56 6.48 -9.59
N ARG A 111 -6.66 6.57 -8.27
CA ARG A 111 -5.53 6.31 -7.37
C ARG A 111 -5.78 5.03 -6.60
N ILE A 112 -4.83 4.11 -6.65
CA ILE A 112 -4.92 2.83 -5.97
C ILE A 112 -3.79 2.76 -4.95
N TRP A 113 -4.10 2.60 -3.67
CA TRP A 113 -3.15 2.40 -2.60
C TRP A 113 -3.27 0.97 -2.14
N LEU A 114 -2.18 0.21 -2.26
CA LEU A 114 -2.13 -1.18 -1.82
C LEU A 114 -1.15 -1.33 -0.66
N ASP A 115 -1.53 -2.16 0.30
CA ASP A 115 -0.71 -2.60 1.42
C ASP A 115 -1.21 -3.97 1.90
N HIS A 116 -0.50 -4.57 2.84
CA HIS A 116 -0.97 -5.75 3.55
C HIS A 116 -1.04 -5.56 5.08
N ILE A 117 -1.82 -6.42 5.73
CA ILE A 117 -2.17 -6.30 7.16
C ILE A 117 -1.01 -6.76 8.05
N GLU A 118 -0.28 -7.78 7.61
CA GLU A 118 0.80 -8.44 8.32
C GLU A 118 1.95 -7.47 8.49
N ALA A 119 2.23 -7.09 9.73
CA ALA A 119 3.24 -6.09 9.99
C ALA A 119 4.63 -6.68 10.31
N TYR A 120 4.79 -8.00 10.29
CA TYR A 120 6.09 -8.68 10.48
C TYR A 120 6.86 -8.95 9.18
N CYS A 121 6.19 -8.84 8.03
CA CYS A 121 6.82 -8.90 6.72
C CYS A 121 6.74 -7.53 6.06
N GLY A 122 7.83 -7.11 5.41
CA GLY A 122 7.85 -5.91 4.58
C GLY A 122 7.22 -6.16 3.21
N TRP A 123 6.90 -5.09 2.48
CA TRP A 123 6.21 -5.18 1.19
C TRP A 123 6.99 -5.92 0.09
N THR A 124 8.33 -5.96 0.19
CA THR A 124 9.22 -6.58 -0.82
C THR A 124 9.07 -8.08 -0.99
N VAL A 125 8.23 -8.72 -0.19
CA VAL A 125 7.90 -10.14 -0.37
C VAL A 125 6.83 -10.37 -1.45
N ILE A 126 6.10 -9.31 -1.84
CA ILE A 126 5.02 -9.34 -2.83
C ILE A 126 5.60 -9.24 -4.25
N ASN A 127 5.20 -10.15 -5.15
CA ASN A 127 5.44 -9.98 -6.58
C ASN A 127 4.43 -8.96 -7.14
N GLU A 128 4.84 -7.70 -7.15
CA GLU A 128 4.05 -6.55 -7.59
C GLU A 128 3.58 -6.68 -9.04
N ARG A 129 4.42 -7.26 -9.91
CA ARG A 129 4.09 -7.45 -11.32
C ARG A 129 2.90 -8.39 -11.47
N ALA A 130 2.90 -9.51 -10.75
CA ALA A 130 1.79 -10.44 -10.74
C ALA A 130 0.53 -9.81 -10.10
N ALA A 131 0.70 -9.07 -9.00
CA ALA A 131 -0.42 -8.43 -8.31
C ALA A 131 -1.09 -7.30 -9.14
N LEU A 132 -0.31 -6.56 -9.93
CA LEU A 132 -0.80 -5.44 -10.75
C LEU A 132 -1.14 -5.82 -12.19
N ALA A 133 -0.74 -7.00 -12.67
CA ALA A 133 -1.04 -7.46 -14.03
C ALA A 133 -2.53 -7.32 -14.42
N PRO A 134 -3.52 -7.64 -13.55
CA PRO A 134 -4.94 -7.45 -13.87
C PRO A 134 -5.35 -5.98 -14.06
N LEU A 135 -4.56 -5.03 -13.55
CA LEU A 135 -4.84 -3.60 -13.59
C LEU A 135 -4.14 -2.88 -14.75
N GLU A 136 -3.12 -3.49 -15.37
CA GLU A 136 -2.38 -2.92 -16.50
C GLU A 136 -3.28 -2.38 -17.64
N PRO A 137 -4.41 -3.04 -18.03
CA PRO A 137 -5.30 -2.52 -19.06
C PRO A 137 -5.90 -1.14 -18.75
N LEU A 138 -5.93 -0.72 -17.48
CA LEU A 138 -6.39 0.62 -17.10
C LEU A 138 -5.49 1.73 -17.67
N GLY A 139 -4.20 1.44 -17.89
CA GLY A 139 -3.25 2.38 -18.49
C GLY A 139 -3.53 2.66 -19.98
N ASP A 140 -4.31 1.81 -20.64
CA ASP A 140 -4.69 1.98 -22.05
C ASP A 140 -5.98 2.83 -22.20
N ILE A 141 -6.66 3.19 -21.11
CA ILE A 141 -7.91 3.96 -21.17
C ILE A 141 -7.58 5.43 -21.46
N PRO A 142 -8.09 6.00 -22.58
CA PRO A 142 -7.77 7.37 -22.96
C PRO A 142 -8.32 8.38 -21.95
N ASN A 143 -7.56 9.42 -21.67
CA ASN A 143 -7.91 10.51 -20.73
C ASN A 143 -8.12 10.07 -19.27
N LEU A 144 -7.70 8.86 -18.89
CA LEU A 144 -7.68 8.39 -17.51
C LEU A 144 -6.24 8.38 -16.98
N CYS A 145 -5.98 9.14 -15.91
CA CYS A 145 -4.72 9.07 -15.18
C CYS A 145 -4.83 8.03 -14.07
N VAL A 146 -4.01 6.99 -14.16
CA VAL A 146 -3.98 5.89 -13.17
C VAL A 146 -2.65 5.88 -12.45
N SER A 147 -2.69 5.93 -11.12
CA SER A 147 -1.50 5.81 -10.28
C SER A 147 -1.69 4.76 -9.20
N VAL A 148 -0.65 3.96 -8.96
CA VAL A 148 -0.63 2.94 -7.91
C VAL A 148 0.43 3.30 -6.88
N ASN A 149 0.00 3.53 -5.65
CA ASN A 149 0.83 3.85 -4.50
C ASN A 149 1.21 2.56 -3.76
N LEU A 150 2.48 2.18 -3.88
CA LEU A 150 3.06 0.99 -3.25
C LEU A 150 4.10 1.37 -2.19
N PRO A 151 4.25 0.60 -1.12
CA PRO A 151 5.35 0.77 -0.18
C PRO A 151 6.73 0.70 -0.87
N LYS A 152 7.72 1.36 -0.26
CA LYS A 152 9.12 1.28 -0.69
C LYS A 152 9.65 -0.14 -0.53
N LEU A 153 10.56 -0.51 -1.42
CA LEU A 153 11.19 -1.82 -1.43
C LEU A 153 12.49 -1.82 -0.64
N HIS A 154 12.76 -2.94 0.00
CA HIS A 154 14.03 -3.20 0.64
C HIS A 154 15.10 -3.52 -0.43
N PRO A 155 16.21 -2.75 -0.51
CA PRO A 155 17.21 -2.86 -1.59
C PRO A 155 17.87 -4.24 -1.75
N ARG A 156 17.94 -5.05 -0.68
CA ARG A 156 18.47 -6.42 -0.76
C ARG A 156 17.52 -7.46 -1.36
N ARG A 157 16.24 -7.14 -1.43
CA ARG A 157 15.19 -8.11 -1.76
C ARG A 157 14.39 -7.69 -2.99
N ASP A 158 14.60 -6.47 -3.49
CA ASP A 158 14.01 -6.07 -4.75
C ASP A 158 14.62 -6.88 -5.91
N SER A 159 13.82 -7.04 -6.96
CA SER A 159 14.22 -7.78 -8.15
C SER A 159 13.38 -7.29 -9.31
N ALA A 160 13.99 -7.15 -10.49
CA ALA A 160 13.28 -6.67 -11.68
C ALA A 160 12.17 -7.63 -12.13
N GLU A 161 12.29 -8.92 -11.80
CA GLU A 161 11.32 -9.97 -12.14
C GLU A 161 10.04 -9.92 -11.31
N MET A 162 10.11 -9.48 -10.06
CA MET A 162 8.95 -9.42 -9.16
C MET A 162 8.44 -7.99 -8.97
N HIS A 163 9.30 -7.00 -9.12
CA HIS A 163 9.04 -5.63 -8.69
C HIS A 163 9.22 -4.62 -9.83
N PHE A 164 8.57 -3.46 -9.65
CA PHE A 164 8.76 -2.30 -10.51
C PHE A 164 9.90 -1.43 -9.96
N THR A 165 11.13 -1.70 -10.42
CA THR A 165 12.35 -0.92 -10.12
C THR A 165 12.84 -0.15 -11.34
N GLU A 166 13.79 0.77 -11.16
CA GLU A 166 14.39 1.56 -12.25
C GLU A 166 15.01 0.69 -13.35
N ASN A 167 15.54 -0.47 -12.99
CA ASN A 167 16.18 -1.41 -13.92
C ASN A 167 15.21 -2.41 -14.56
N SER A 168 13.91 -2.22 -14.39
CA SER A 168 12.88 -3.18 -14.79
C SER A 168 11.97 -2.60 -15.87
N PRO A 169 11.32 -3.44 -16.72
CA PRO A 169 10.38 -2.95 -17.72
C PRO A 169 9.27 -2.10 -17.08
N PRO A 170 8.96 -0.91 -17.64
CA PRO A 170 7.99 0.00 -17.04
C PRO A 170 6.58 -0.62 -17.04
N SER A 171 5.78 -0.29 -16.02
CA SER A 171 4.34 -0.53 -16.00
C SER A 171 3.63 0.49 -16.90
N LYS A 172 2.45 0.13 -17.42
CA LYS A 172 1.54 1.11 -18.02
C LYS A 172 0.90 2.02 -16.98
N LEU A 173 0.98 1.63 -15.70
CA LEU A 173 0.46 2.38 -14.56
C LEU A 173 1.58 3.23 -13.95
N ALA A 174 1.26 4.44 -13.49
CA ALA A 174 2.22 5.25 -12.76
C ALA A 174 2.44 4.66 -11.36
N ILE A 175 3.59 4.04 -11.11
CA ILE A 175 3.95 3.50 -9.80
C ILE A 175 4.56 4.60 -8.94
N ILE A 176 3.93 4.89 -7.80
CA ILE A 176 4.37 5.86 -6.80
C ILE A 176 4.82 5.10 -5.56
N ARG A 177 6.00 5.42 -5.05
CA ARG A 177 6.60 4.77 -3.89
C ARG A 177 6.40 5.59 -2.62
N ARG A 178 5.91 4.97 -1.55
CA ARG A 178 5.65 5.63 -0.26
C ARG A 178 6.27 4.88 0.91
N TYR A 179 6.56 5.58 2.00
CA TYR A 179 6.86 4.90 3.25
C TYR A 179 5.64 4.13 3.75
N ARG A 180 5.87 2.94 4.28
CA ARG A 180 4.82 2.14 4.92
C ARG A 180 4.52 2.69 6.32
N GLN A 181 3.29 2.49 6.80
CA GLN A 181 2.93 2.78 8.18
C GLN A 181 3.78 1.91 9.12
N ARG A 182 4.44 2.55 10.10
CA ARG A 182 5.34 1.91 11.07
C ARG A 182 4.75 1.76 12.45
N TYR A 183 3.74 2.55 12.78
CA TYR A 183 3.10 2.56 14.09
C TYR A 183 1.80 1.79 14.01
N HIS A 184 1.67 0.74 14.80
CA HIS A 184 0.52 -0.16 14.79
C HIS A 184 -0.11 -0.19 16.18
N CYS A 185 -1.44 -0.13 16.24
CA CYS A 185 -2.15 -0.42 17.47
C CYS A 185 -2.16 -1.94 17.67
N VAL A 186 -1.67 -2.39 18.83
CA VAL A 186 -1.64 -3.79 19.24
C VAL A 186 -2.48 -3.93 20.50
N THR A 187 -3.38 -4.90 20.50
CA THR A 187 -4.17 -5.25 21.69
C THR A 187 -3.40 -6.27 22.51
N LEU A 188 -3.06 -5.91 23.74
CA LEU A 188 -2.42 -6.78 24.73
C LEU A 188 -3.41 -7.83 25.25
N ARG A 189 -2.89 -8.87 25.92
CA ARG A 189 -3.72 -9.96 26.46
C ARG A 189 -4.76 -9.49 27.48
N ASP A 190 -4.49 -8.38 28.16
CA ASP A 190 -5.39 -7.75 29.14
C ASP A 190 -6.42 -6.80 28.50
N GLY A 191 -6.47 -6.72 27.16
CA GLY A 191 -7.38 -5.86 26.41
C GLY A 191 -6.91 -4.41 26.27
N ARG A 192 -5.77 -4.02 26.88
CA ARG A 192 -5.21 -2.68 26.65
C ARG A 192 -4.65 -2.56 25.24
N HIS A 193 -4.65 -1.33 24.73
CA HIS A 193 -4.04 -1.00 23.45
C HIS A 193 -2.68 -0.33 23.66
N MET A 194 -1.69 -0.75 22.89
CA MET A 194 -0.35 -0.17 22.85
C MET A 194 0.02 0.18 21.41
N VAL A 195 0.77 1.25 21.21
CA VAL A 195 1.37 1.56 19.92
C VAL A 195 2.71 0.85 19.83
N GLU A 196 2.82 -0.09 18.89
CA GLU A 196 4.08 -0.76 18.57
C GLU A 196 4.68 -0.17 17.30
N ARG A 197 5.96 0.18 17.35
CA ARG A 197 6.73 0.56 16.16
C ARG A 197 7.31 -0.68 15.51
N ARG A 198 7.05 -0.88 14.23
CA ARG A 198 7.62 -1.95 13.41
C ARG A 198 8.44 -1.33 12.29
N ALA A 199 9.67 -1.82 12.13
CA ALA A 199 10.56 -1.34 11.10
C ALA A 199 10.13 -1.85 9.72
N ASP A 200 10.17 -0.96 8.74
CA ASP A 200 10.16 -1.27 7.31
C ASP A 200 11.20 -0.36 6.64
N PHE A 201 11.55 -0.61 5.39
CA PHE A 201 12.57 0.19 4.71
C PHE A 201 12.14 1.67 4.58
N PRO A 202 13.02 2.65 4.89
CA PRO A 202 14.34 2.54 5.55
C PRO A 202 14.25 2.22 7.05
N GLN A 203 14.97 1.21 7.56
CA GLN A 203 14.83 0.69 8.93
C GLN A 203 15.19 1.73 10.02
N LEU A 204 16.26 2.49 9.79
CA LEU A 204 16.86 3.52 10.62
C LEU A 204 16.13 4.86 10.59
N SER A 205 14.99 4.97 9.91
CA SER A 205 14.20 6.22 9.93
C SER A 205 13.74 6.67 11.33
N TRP A 206 13.88 5.83 12.36
CA TRP A 206 13.61 6.26 13.74
C TRP A 206 14.61 7.30 14.23
N LEU A 207 15.82 7.36 13.65
CA LEU A 207 16.81 8.37 13.99
C LEU A 207 16.25 9.79 13.77
N THR A 208 15.36 9.98 12.79
CA THR A 208 14.74 11.30 12.56
C THR A 208 13.84 11.77 13.69
N ALA A 209 13.34 10.86 14.55
CA ALA A 209 12.55 11.23 15.71
C ALA A 209 13.36 12.06 16.73
N TYR A 210 14.69 11.97 16.68
CA TYR A 210 15.57 12.73 17.56
C TYR A 210 16.00 14.09 16.99
N ASN A 211 15.51 14.49 15.80
CA ASN A 211 15.78 15.83 15.27
C ASN A 211 15.31 16.96 16.19
N GLU A 212 14.27 16.68 16.98
CA GLU A 212 13.69 17.62 17.95
C GLU A 212 14.37 17.54 19.33
N CYS A 213 15.25 16.56 19.56
CA CYS A 213 15.98 16.43 20.82
C CYS A 213 17.09 17.49 20.94
N SER A 214 17.41 17.86 22.19
CA SER A 214 18.54 18.74 22.47
C SER A 214 19.87 18.02 22.22
N GLU A 215 20.94 18.76 21.93
CA GLU A 215 22.26 18.16 21.72
C GLU A 215 22.78 17.40 22.96
N SER A 216 22.40 17.84 24.16
CA SER A 216 22.72 17.12 25.40
C SER A 216 22.01 15.77 25.48
N ASP A 217 20.74 15.69 25.10
CA ASP A 217 19.98 14.43 25.12
C ASP A 217 20.55 13.42 24.10
N LEU A 218 21.03 13.92 22.97
CA LEU A 218 21.68 13.10 21.93
C LEU A 218 23.05 12.57 22.38
N ALA A 219 23.84 13.42 23.04
CA ALA A 219 25.16 13.07 23.54
C ALA A 219 25.09 11.96 24.61
N GLU A 220 24.06 11.95 25.46
CA GLU A 220 23.80 10.86 26.42
C GLU A 220 23.51 9.52 25.72
N LEU A 221 22.93 9.55 24.52
CA LEU A 221 22.69 8.38 23.68
C LEU A 221 23.87 8.02 22.76
N GLY A 222 24.98 8.76 22.84
CA GLY A 222 26.15 8.58 21.98
C GLY A 222 25.91 8.92 20.50
N LEU A 223 24.90 9.74 20.21
CA LEU A 223 24.56 10.21 18.87
C LEU A 223 24.97 11.67 18.70
N LEU A 224 25.50 12.04 17.53
CA LEU A 224 25.70 13.45 17.19
C LEU A 224 24.50 13.96 16.40
N LYS A 225 24.07 15.20 16.64
CA LYS A 225 22.98 15.83 15.87
C LYS A 225 23.29 15.94 14.38
N SER A 226 24.57 16.10 14.05
CA SER A 226 25.07 16.06 12.67
C SER A 226 24.83 14.74 11.96
N ASP A 227 24.65 13.65 12.71
CA ASP A 227 24.45 12.31 12.18
C ASP A 227 22.96 12.01 11.95
N ILE A 228 22.06 12.91 12.38
CA ILE A 228 20.62 12.79 12.16
C ILE A 228 20.26 13.53 10.87
N GLY A 229 20.14 12.74 9.79
CA GLY A 229 19.66 13.25 8.51
C GLY A 229 18.13 13.37 8.43
N THR A 230 17.67 13.92 7.33
CA THR A 230 16.30 13.79 6.82
C THR A 230 15.95 12.32 6.54
N VAL A 231 14.66 12.01 6.36
CA VAL A 231 14.22 10.64 6.06
C VAL A 231 14.81 10.17 4.71
N GLU A 232 14.92 11.09 3.77
CA GLU A 232 15.48 10.88 2.44
C GLU A 232 16.99 10.60 2.49
N GLU A 233 17.75 11.35 3.30
CA GLU A 233 19.19 11.10 3.51
C GLU A 233 19.45 9.75 4.18
N ILE A 234 18.65 9.40 5.19
CA ILE A 234 18.73 8.08 5.85
C ILE A 234 18.40 6.97 4.86
N GLU A 235 17.40 7.16 4.01
CA GLU A 235 17.07 6.17 2.98
C GLU A 235 18.22 5.94 2.02
N GLU A 236 18.84 7.01 1.53
CA GLU A 236 19.93 6.90 0.57
C GLU A 236 21.17 6.27 1.20
N MET A 237 21.48 6.64 2.45
CA MET A 237 22.51 5.99 3.25
C MET A 237 22.22 4.50 3.42
N GLU A 238 20.99 4.11 3.80
CA GLU A 238 20.64 2.71 3.95
C GLU A 238 20.71 1.93 2.64
N ARG A 239 20.23 2.53 1.55
CA ARG A 239 20.29 1.94 0.21
C ARG A 239 21.73 1.65 -0.18
N THR A 240 22.61 2.63 -0.02
CA THR A 240 24.05 2.49 -0.31
C THR A 240 24.71 1.44 0.59
N ALA A 241 24.40 1.43 1.89
CA ALA A 241 24.95 0.46 2.84
C ALA A 241 24.50 -0.97 2.50
N TRP A 242 23.22 -1.16 2.15
CA TRP A 242 22.70 -2.45 1.72
C TRP A 242 23.32 -2.93 0.41
N GLN A 243 23.54 -2.05 -0.56
CA GLN A 243 24.25 -2.36 -1.81
C GLN A 243 25.70 -2.79 -1.56
N ARG A 244 26.36 -2.22 -0.55
CA ARG A 244 27.71 -2.61 -0.10
C ARG A 244 27.73 -3.88 0.76
N GLY A 245 26.57 -4.49 1.03
CA GLY A 245 26.45 -5.70 1.83
C GLY A 245 26.51 -5.48 3.35
N VAL A 246 26.43 -4.23 3.82
CA VAL A 246 26.41 -3.91 5.25
C VAL A 246 25.09 -4.40 5.86
N ASN A 247 25.15 -5.11 6.99
CA ASN A 247 23.97 -5.62 7.67
C ASN A 247 23.36 -4.58 8.63
N LEU A 248 22.55 -3.68 8.10
CA LEU A 248 21.91 -2.63 8.90
C LEU A 248 20.85 -3.14 9.88
N SER A 249 20.36 -4.37 9.69
CA SER A 249 19.47 -5.00 10.66
C SER A 249 20.21 -5.41 11.92
N GLN A 250 21.52 -5.69 11.85
CA GLN A 250 22.34 -5.84 13.05
C GLN A 250 22.53 -4.49 13.74
N VAL A 251 22.91 -3.46 12.98
CA VAL A 251 23.08 -2.09 13.50
C VAL A 251 21.81 -1.58 14.19
N TYR A 252 20.63 -1.80 13.58
CA TYR A 252 19.35 -1.45 14.18
C TYR A 252 19.11 -2.16 15.52
N ARG A 253 19.48 -3.45 15.64
CA ARG A 253 19.35 -4.20 16.90
C ARG A 253 20.31 -3.68 17.96
N ASP A 254 21.54 -3.36 17.57
CA ASP A 254 22.57 -2.87 18.49
C ASP A 254 22.24 -1.46 19.01
N LEU A 255 21.58 -0.62 18.20
CA LEU A 255 21.26 0.76 18.52
C LEU A 255 19.85 0.98 19.11
N ASN A 256 18.94 0.02 19.01
CA ASN A 256 17.57 0.16 19.52
C ASN A 256 17.35 -0.67 20.80
N PRO A 257 17.73 -0.15 21.99
CA PRO A 257 17.55 -0.86 23.26
C PRO A 257 16.07 -1.05 23.65
N PHE A 258 15.14 -0.35 23.00
CA PHE A 258 13.69 -0.49 23.25
C PHE A 258 13.05 -1.66 22.50
N CYS A 259 13.83 -2.44 21.73
CA CYS A 259 13.32 -3.53 20.89
C CYS A 259 13.50 -4.94 21.50
N GLU A 260 13.97 -5.07 22.75
CA GLU A 260 14.13 -6.38 23.40
C GLU A 260 12.81 -7.00 23.89
N SER A 261 11.73 -6.22 24.02
CA SER A 261 10.43 -6.74 24.50
C SER A 261 9.51 -7.33 23.42
N CYS A 262 9.96 -7.41 22.16
CA CYS A 262 9.11 -7.81 21.02
C CYS A 262 9.55 -9.09 20.28
N LEU A 263 10.33 -9.97 20.91
CA LEU A 263 10.63 -11.30 20.37
C LEU A 263 10.23 -12.41 21.36
N PRO A 264 9.32 -13.33 21.00
CA PRO A 264 9.52 -14.74 21.31
C PRO A 264 10.61 -15.37 20.42
#